data_AF-A0A969QLA0-F1
#
_entry.id   AF-A0A969QLA0-F1
#
_cell.length_a   1.000
_cell.length_b   1.000
_cell.length_c   1.000
_cell.angle_alpha   90.00
_cell.angle_beta   90.00
_cell.angle_gamma   90.00
#
_symmetry.space_group_name_H-M   'P 1'
#
loop_
_entity.id
_entity.type
_entity.pdbx_description
1 polymer ?
#
loop_
_entity_poly.entity_id
_entity_poly.type
_entity_poly.pdbx_seq_one_letter_code
_entity_poly.pdbx_strand_id
1 'polypeptide(L)' 'FMALAYINRGIAYERAGQRTNAIADLQLAAKLFKASGDLKKYQTALEMIGAVESDVKRK' A
#
# COMPACT_ATOMS: atom_id res chain seq x y z
N PHE A 1 0.44 2.09 14.84
CA PHE A 1 -0.11 3.37 14.34
C PHE A 1 0.50 3.81 13.02
N MET A 2 1.83 3.91 12.89
CA MET A 2 2.48 4.40 11.64
C MET A 2 2.11 3.60 10.38
N ALA A 3 2.12 2.26 10.43
CA ALA A 3 1.80 1.43 9.27
C ALA A 3 0.37 1.64 8.72
N LEU A 4 -0.62 1.82 9.59
CA LEU A 4 -2.01 2.11 9.20
C LEU A 4 -2.16 3.49 8.57
N ALA A 5 -1.39 4.48 9.04
CA ALA A 5 -1.40 5.81 8.42
C ALA A 5 -0.89 5.75 6.98
N TYR A 6 0.16 4.97 6.71
CA TYR A 6 0.65 4.73 5.36
C TYR A 6 -0.37 3.98 4.49
N ILE A 7 -1.12 3.00 5.01
CA ILE A 7 -2.25 2.40 4.27
C ILE A 7 -3.26 3.46 3.85
N ASN A 8 -3.73 4.27 4.81
CA ASN A 8 -4.78 5.25 4.54
C ASN A 8 -4.33 6.30 3.52
N ARG A 9 -3.07 6.77 3.62
CA ARG A 9 -2.52 7.73 2.68
C ARG A 9 -2.25 7.11 1.31
N GLY A 10 -1.80 5.85 1.25
CA GLY A 10 -1.68 5.10 0.01
C GLY A 10 -3.00 4.96 -0.74
N ILE A 11 -4.09 4.66 -0.03
CA ILE A 11 -5.46 4.63 -0.59
C ILE A 11 -5.89 6.01 -1.09
N ALA A 12 -5.60 7.08 -0.35
CA ALA A 12 -5.92 8.43 -0.78
C ALA A 12 -5.17 8.82 -2.07
N TYR A 13 -3.89 8.45 -2.19
CA TYR A 13 -3.11 8.67 -3.40
C TYR A 13 -3.62 7.85 -4.59
N GLU A 14 -4.02 6.60 -4.37
CA GLU A 14 -4.61 5.75 -5.41
C GLU A 14 -5.87 6.39 -5.98
N ARG A 15 -6.79 6.83 -5.12
CA ARG A 15 -8.01 7.54 -5.51
C ARG A 15 -7.75 8.86 -6.23
N ALA A 16 -6.64 9.53 -5.90
CA ALA A 16 -6.19 10.75 -6.57
C ALA A 16 -5.43 10.49 -7.89
N GLY A 17 -5.28 9.23 -8.31
CA GLY A 17 -4.51 8.84 -9.50
C GLY A 17 -2.99 8.92 -9.33
N GLN A 18 -2.51 9.24 -8.12
CA GLN A 18 -1.09 9.35 -7.78
C GLN A 18 -0.50 7.98 -7.46
N ARG A 19 -0.50 7.08 -8.45
CA ARG A 19 -0.21 5.65 -8.26
C ARG A 19 1.19 5.37 -7.70
N THR A 20 2.21 6.10 -8.12
CA THR A 20 3.57 5.96 -7.58
C THR A 20 3.63 6.28 -6.08
N ASN A 21 2.92 7.35 -5.65
CA ASN A 21 2.84 7.73 -4.24
C ASN A 21 2.04 6.70 -3.43
N ALA A 22 0.98 6.13 -4.02
CA ALA A 22 0.21 5.05 -3.42
C ALA A 22 1.08 3.82 -3.14
N ILE A 23 1.82 3.35 -4.15
CA ILE A 23 2.70 2.18 -4.02
C ILE A 23 3.78 2.43 -2.96
N ALA A 24 4.41 3.60 -2.95
CA ALA A 24 5.46 3.94 -1.98
C ALA A 24 4.95 3.86 -0.53
N ASP A 25 3.77 4.41 -0.26
CA ASP A 25 3.15 4.34 1.07
C ASP A 25 2.76 2.90 1.44
N LEU A 26 2.15 2.16 0.52
CA LEU A 26 1.76 0.77 0.76
C LEU A 26 2.99 -0.13 1.02
N GLN A 27 4.12 0.10 0.33
CA GLN A 27 5.38 -0.61 0.57
C GLN A 27 5.95 -0.33 1.96
N LEU A 28 5.88 0.93 2.41
CA LEU A 28 6.32 1.30 3.74
C LEU A 28 5.42 0.67 4.83
N ALA A 29 4.10 0.65 4.61
CA ALA A 29 3.17 -0.07 5.47
C ALA A 29 3.52 -1.56 5.55
N ALA A 30 3.77 -2.21 4.40
CA ALA A 30 4.16 -3.63 4.33
C ALA A 30 5.44 -3.89 5.14
N LYS A 31 6.49 -3.07 4.98
CA LYS A 31 7.74 -3.19 5.73
C LYS A 31 7.51 -3.11 7.23
N LEU A 32 6.68 -2.17 7.68
CA LEU A 32 6.37 -1.97 9.10
C LEU A 32 5.55 -3.14 9.68
N PHE A 33 4.55 -3.64 8.95
CA PHE A 33 3.76 -4.80 9.39
C PHE A 33 4.58 -6.08 9.47
N LYS A 34 5.48 -6.30 8.50
CA LYS A 34 6.43 -7.42 8.54
C LYS A 34 7.34 -7.32 9.76
N ALA A 35 7.89 -6.14 10.04
CA ALA A 35 8.75 -5.91 11.20
C ALA A 35 8.01 -6.09 12.54
N SER A 36 6.71 -5.82 12.60
CA SER A 36 5.90 -6.02 13.80
C SER A 36 5.31 -7.44 13.93
N GLY A 37 5.63 -8.35 13.00
CA GLY A 37 5.07 -9.71 12.98
C GLY A 37 3.59 -9.79 12.55
N ASP A 38 3.00 -8.68 12.09
CA ASP A 38 1.61 -8.65 11.61
C ASP A 38 1.55 -9.11 10.14
N LEU A 39 1.77 -10.40 9.94
CA LEU A 39 1.85 -11.00 8.61
C LEU A 39 0.54 -10.88 7.82
N LYS A 40 -0.60 -10.81 8.52
CA LYS A 40 -1.91 -10.60 7.88
C LYS A 40 -1.97 -9.22 7.22
N LYS A 41 -1.62 -8.16 7.96
CA LYS A 41 -1.61 -6.80 7.38
C LYS A 41 -0.48 -6.59 6.37
N TYR A 42 0.65 -7.28 6.54
CA TYR A 42 1.69 -7.33 5.52
C TYR A 42 1.16 -7.86 4.18
N GLN A 43 0.45 -8.99 4.21
CA GLN A 43 -0.13 -9.59 3.01
C GLN A 43 -1.18 -8.67 2.36
N THR A 44 -2.04 -8.04 3.16
CA THR A 44 -3.01 -7.05 2.67
C THR A 44 -2.33 -5.87 1.96
N ALA A 45 -1.22 -5.36 2.50
CA ALA A 45 -0.48 -4.27 1.87
C ALA A 45 0.09 -4.69 0.49
N LEU A 46 0.58 -5.93 0.36
CA LEU A 46 1.06 -6.47 -0.92
C LEU A 46 -0.07 -6.64 -1.95
N GLU A 47 -1.24 -7.11 -1.52
CA GLU A 47 -2.42 -7.24 -2.38
C GLU A 47 -2.88 -5.88 -2.91
N MET A 48 -2.87 -4.86 -2.06
CA MET A 48 -3.17 -3.48 -2.47
C MET A 48 -2.17 -2.97 -3.51
N ILE A 49 -0.86 -3.21 -3.33
CA ILE A 49 0.17 -2.83 -4.33
C ILE A 49 -0.14 -3.49 -5.67
N GLY A 50 -0.39 -4.80 -5.69
CA GLY A 50 -0.71 -5.52 -6.92
C GLY A 50 -1.98 -5.00 -7.63
N ALA A 51 -2.98 -4.57 -6.86
CA ALA A 51 -4.19 -3.94 -7.40
C ALA A 51 -3.88 -2.60 -8.08
N VAL A 52 -3.07 -1.74 -7.44
CA VAL A 52 -2.65 -0.45 -8.02
C VAL A 52 -1.83 -0.66 -9.29
N GLU A 53 -0.86 -1.59 -9.30
CA GLU A 53 -0.05 -1.88 -10.47
C GLU A 53 -0.87 -2.43 -11.64
N SER A 54 -1.87 -3.26 -11.35
CA SER A 54 -2.79 -3.79 -12.36
C SER A 54 -3.69 -2.71 -12.95
N ASP A 55 -3.99 -1.65 -12.20
CA ASP A 55 -4.71 -0.47 -12.71
C ASP A 55 -3.80 0.47 -13.53
N VAL A 56 -2.48 0.51 -13.26
CA VAL A 56 -1.51 1.20 -14.13
C VAL A 56 -1.51 0.60 -15.53
N LYS A 57 -1.43 -0.74 -15.63
CA LYS A 57 -1.28 -1.46 -16.92
C LYS A 57 -2.54 -1.42 -17.80
N ARG A 58 -3.69 -1.04 -17.25
CA ARG A 58 -4.98 -1.00 -17.95
C ARG A 58 -5.30 0.36 -18.59
N LYS A 59 -4.52 1.40 -18.30
CA LYS A 59 -4.62 2.72 -18.93
C LYS A 59 -3.48 2.93 -19.92
#